data_AF-A0A1F3F297-F1
#
_entry.id   AF-A0A1F3F297-F1
#
_cell.length_a   1.000
_cell.length_b   1.000
_cell.length_c   1.000
_cell.angle_alpha   90.00
_cell.angle_beta   90.00
_cell.angle_gamma   90.00
#
_symmetry.space_group_name_H-M   'P 1'
#
loop_
_entity.id
_entity.type
_entity.pdbx_description
1 polymer ?
#
loop_
_entity_poly.entity_id
_entity_poly.type
_entity_poly.pdbx_seq_one_letter_code
_entity_poly.pdbx_strand_id
1 'polypeptide(L)'
;MKKLILTVAFLAINILTFADSPLTSTPFYKAYENIEAVKHALEKGLDKTTLDFLCNKESSIVEKIAVINSLSWGNETNISIFEKYLLENIKGLNAEVFTFLKTVSNEPPAETEQTQLLTADELICWAYLQTMGDYNKPNLGMKASHLAYSRDKESMAHMVPYALMASQNMFETSWCKVYQISHTMLVETEYSKNKISDDALKIIMDYINLYKEECK
;
A
#
# COMPACT_ATOMS: atom_id res chain seq x y z
N MET A 1 -15.76 -6.92 63.55
CA MET A 1 -15.03 -6.17 62.50
C MET A 1 -13.64 -6.75 62.28
N LYS A 2 -13.45 -7.63 61.29
CA LYS A 2 -12.12 -7.93 60.73
C LYS A 2 -12.27 -8.11 59.21
N LYS A 3 -11.35 -7.48 58.50
CA LYS A 3 -11.47 -6.96 57.14
C LYS A 3 -11.39 -8.06 56.10
N LEU A 4 -12.28 -8.02 55.10
CA LEU A 4 -12.18 -8.74 53.84
C LEU A 4 -11.05 -8.09 53.02
N ILE A 5 -9.98 -8.82 52.73
CA ILE A 5 -8.90 -8.36 51.84
C ILE A 5 -9.31 -8.76 50.42
N LEU A 6 -9.70 -7.77 49.62
CA LEU A 6 -9.97 -7.94 48.19
C LEU A 6 -8.66 -7.68 47.44
N THR A 7 -7.98 -8.74 47.01
CA THR A 7 -6.80 -8.62 46.14
C THR A 7 -7.29 -8.46 44.71
N VAL A 8 -7.24 -7.24 44.19
CA VAL A 8 -7.47 -6.97 42.76
C VAL A 8 -6.18 -7.31 42.01
N ALA A 9 -6.18 -8.44 41.30
CA ALA A 9 -5.14 -8.78 40.36
C ALA A 9 -5.33 -7.95 39.09
N PHE A 10 -4.43 -6.99 38.85
CA PHE A 10 -4.38 -6.21 37.62
C PHE A 10 -3.80 -7.11 36.52
N LEU A 11 -4.67 -7.75 35.75
CA LEU A 11 -4.26 -8.47 34.54
C LEU A 11 -3.91 -7.40 33.49
N ALA A 12 -2.63 -7.07 33.36
CA ALA A 12 -2.15 -6.27 32.23
C ALA A 12 -2.27 -7.12 30.97
N ILE A 13 -3.41 -7.02 30.29
CA ILE A 13 -3.57 -7.55 28.94
C ILE A 13 -2.73 -6.61 28.06
N ASN A 14 -1.51 -7.04 27.72
CA ASN A 14 -0.76 -6.45 26.62
C ASN A 14 -1.49 -6.78 25.32
N ILE A 15 -2.54 -6.02 25.00
CA ILE A 15 -2.99 -5.89 23.63
C ILE A 15 -1.85 -5.22 22.88
N LEU A 16 -1.02 -6.02 22.21
CA LEU A 16 -0.13 -5.54 21.16
C LEU A 16 -1.02 -4.84 20.14
N THR A 17 -1.06 -3.51 20.23
CA THR A 17 -1.70 -2.67 19.24
C THR A 17 -0.71 -2.59 18.09
N PHE A 18 -0.86 -3.47 17.10
CA PHE A 18 -0.07 -3.51 15.86
C PHE A 18 -0.39 -2.33 14.93
N ALA A 19 -0.67 -1.14 15.49
CA ALA A 19 -1.02 0.03 14.71
C ALA A 19 0.19 0.59 13.95
N ASP A 20 1.40 0.36 14.46
CA ASP A 20 2.63 0.86 13.86
C ASP A 20 3.24 -0.21 12.96
N SER A 21 3.16 -0.02 11.64
CA SER A 21 3.78 -0.89 10.64
C SER A 21 4.08 -0.11 9.35
N PRO A 22 4.94 -0.62 8.44
CA PRO A 22 5.33 0.10 7.23
C PRO A 22 4.18 0.72 6.42
N LEU A 23 3.07 0.00 6.21
CA LEU A 23 1.92 0.52 5.46
C LEU A 23 1.10 1.55 6.26
N THR A 24 0.99 1.38 7.56
CA THR A 24 0.08 2.17 8.42
C THR A 24 0.72 3.44 8.98
N SER A 25 2.06 3.50 9.00
CA SER A 25 2.85 4.57 9.64
C SER A 25 3.66 5.42 8.66
N THR A 26 3.38 5.32 7.37
CA THR A 26 4.02 6.14 6.32
C THR A 26 2.97 6.99 5.59
N PRO A 27 2.37 8.01 6.24
CA PRO A 27 1.34 8.88 5.66
C PRO A 27 1.96 9.90 4.69
N PHE A 28 2.63 9.43 3.64
CA PHE A 28 3.32 10.27 2.66
C PHE A 28 2.39 11.15 1.83
N TYR A 29 1.08 10.88 1.83
CA TYR A 29 0.07 11.79 1.26
C TYR A 29 0.16 13.20 1.83
N LYS A 30 0.69 13.37 3.05
CA LYS A 30 0.87 14.68 3.71
C LYS A 30 1.75 15.61 2.89
N ALA A 31 2.69 15.09 2.11
CA ALA A 31 3.51 15.89 1.19
C ALA A 31 2.73 16.39 -0.05
N TYR A 32 1.49 15.94 -0.22
CA TYR A 32 0.62 16.23 -1.36
C TYR A 32 -0.76 16.76 -0.93
N GLU A 33 -0.92 17.24 0.31
CA GLU A 33 -2.18 17.81 0.81
C GLU A 33 -2.64 19.05 0.03
N ASN A 34 -1.76 19.66 -0.75
CA ASN A 34 -2.10 20.76 -1.65
C ASN A 34 -2.76 20.28 -2.96
N ILE A 35 -2.71 18.99 -3.30
CA ILE A 35 -3.33 18.41 -4.49
C ILE A 35 -4.82 18.19 -4.25
N GLU A 36 -5.68 18.75 -5.12
CA GLU A 36 -7.13 18.71 -4.96
C GLU A 36 -7.70 17.28 -4.88
N ALA A 37 -7.14 16.34 -5.66
CA ALA A 37 -7.56 14.94 -5.59
C ALA A 37 -7.29 14.30 -4.22
N VAL A 38 -6.17 14.64 -3.58
CA VAL A 38 -5.82 14.15 -2.23
C VAL A 38 -6.77 14.73 -1.19
N LYS A 39 -7.04 16.04 -1.26
CA LYS A 39 -8.04 16.70 -0.38
C LYS A 39 -9.42 16.07 -0.53
N HIS A 40 -9.87 15.86 -1.76
CA HIS A 40 -11.16 15.25 -2.05
C HIS A 40 -11.25 13.84 -1.46
N ALA A 41 -10.22 13.01 -1.66
CA ALA A 41 -10.19 11.66 -1.11
C ALA A 41 -10.18 11.63 0.43
N LEU A 42 -9.50 12.58 1.09
CA LEU A 42 -9.54 12.74 2.55
C LEU A 42 -10.95 13.06 3.07
N GLU A 43 -11.69 13.90 2.35
CA GLU A 43 -13.01 14.36 2.77
C GLU A 43 -14.14 13.38 2.40
N LYS A 44 -14.04 12.74 1.23
CA LYS A 44 -15.13 11.97 0.60
C LYS A 44 -14.84 10.49 0.52
N GLY A 45 -13.61 10.05 0.77
CA GLY A 45 -13.19 8.67 0.59
C GLY A 45 -13.14 8.27 -0.89
N LEU A 46 -13.32 6.96 -1.13
CA LEU A 46 -13.31 6.37 -2.47
C LEU A 46 -14.69 6.50 -3.16
N ASP A 47 -15.09 7.74 -3.46
CA ASP A 47 -16.30 8.03 -4.23
C ASP A 47 -16.05 7.97 -5.76
N LYS A 48 -17.08 8.27 -6.55
CA LYS A 48 -16.96 8.25 -8.02
C LYS A 48 -15.85 9.18 -8.53
N THR A 49 -15.69 10.36 -7.94
CA THR A 49 -14.67 11.33 -8.37
C THR A 49 -13.27 10.80 -8.09
N THR A 50 -13.05 10.19 -6.92
CA THR A 50 -11.78 9.53 -6.59
C THR A 50 -11.51 8.36 -7.54
N LEU A 51 -12.52 7.53 -7.85
CA LEU A 51 -12.39 6.40 -8.79
C LEU A 51 -12.05 6.86 -10.21
N ASP A 52 -12.74 7.90 -10.71
CA ASP A 52 -12.48 8.51 -12.00
C ASP A 52 -11.04 9.05 -12.05
N PHE A 53 -10.56 9.68 -10.97
CA PHE A 53 -9.19 10.17 -10.87
C PHE A 53 -8.14 9.04 -10.92
N LEU A 54 -8.36 7.96 -10.17
CA LEU A 54 -7.44 6.82 -10.13
C LEU A 54 -7.32 6.11 -11.49
N CYS A 55 -8.40 6.05 -12.26
CA CYS A 55 -8.42 5.42 -13.59
C CYS A 55 -8.11 6.39 -14.75
N ASN A 56 -7.94 7.69 -14.49
CA ASN A 56 -7.61 8.65 -15.52
C ASN A 56 -6.15 8.48 -15.97
N LYS A 57 -5.94 8.33 -17.29
CA LYS A 57 -4.62 8.14 -17.90
C LYS A 57 -3.75 9.39 -17.87
N GLU A 58 -4.36 10.57 -17.76
CA GLU A 58 -3.65 11.85 -17.67
C GLU A 58 -3.23 12.18 -16.23
N SER A 59 -3.83 11.51 -15.23
CA SER A 59 -3.46 11.71 -13.83
C SER A 59 -2.10 11.07 -13.53
N SER A 60 -1.24 11.80 -12.82
CA SER A 60 0.07 11.30 -12.41
C SER A 60 -0.06 10.12 -11.46
N ILE A 61 0.72 9.05 -11.71
CA ILE A 61 0.78 7.91 -10.79
C ILE A 61 1.26 8.31 -9.38
N VAL A 62 2.10 9.35 -9.27
CA VAL A 62 2.54 9.91 -7.97
C VAL A 62 1.33 10.40 -7.17
N GLU A 63 0.42 11.13 -7.81
CA GLU A 63 -0.78 11.65 -7.17
C GLU A 63 -1.77 10.53 -6.85
N LYS A 64 -1.90 9.52 -7.72
CA LYS A 64 -2.77 8.36 -7.48
C LYS A 64 -2.37 7.57 -6.23
N ILE A 65 -1.07 7.30 -6.05
CA ILE A 65 -0.60 6.60 -4.83
C ILE A 65 -0.75 7.46 -3.59
N ALA A 66 -0.62 8.79 -3.69
CA ALA A 66 -0.88 9.71 -2.59
C ALA A 66 -2.38 9.74 -2.21
N VAL A 67 -3.27 9.74 -3.20
CA VAL A 67 -4.73 9.61 -3.00
C VAL A 67 -5.05 8.30 -2.26
N ILE A 68 -4.46 7.17 -2.67
CA ILE A 68 -4.71 5.90 -1.98
C ILE A 68 -4.17 5.91 -0.56
N ASN A 69 -2.97 6.46 -0.34
CA ASN A 69 -2.39 6.61 1.00
C ASN A 69 -3.26 7.51 1.91
N SER A 70 -3.94 8.52 1.34
CA SER A 70 -4.83 9.42 2.08
C SER A 70 -6.17 8.79 2.47
N LEU A 71 -6.61 7.73 1.79
CA LEU A 71 -7.79 6.95 2.18
C LEU A 71 -7.60 6.17 3.50
N SER A 72 -6.37 6.15 4.02
CA SER A 72 -5.97 5.39 5.21
C SER A 72 -6.14 3.87 5.03
N TRP A 73 -5.92 3.13 6.10
CA TRP A 73 -5.93 1.66 6.12
C TRP A 73 -7.14 1.11 6.88
N GLY A 74 -7.44 -0.18 6.69
CA GLY A 74 -8.47 -0.93 7.41
C GLY A 74 -9.87 -0.86 6.80
N ASN A 75 -10.04 -0.22 5.65
CA ASN A 75 -11.32 -0.21 4.93
C ASN A 75 -11.29 -1.18 3.73
N GLU A 76 -11.62 -2.44 3.99
CA GLU A 76 -11.71 -3.50 2.97
C GLU A 76 -12.80 -3.22 1.91
N THR A 77 -13.76 -2.32 2.17
CA THR A 77 -14.80 -1.99 1.18
C THR A 77 -14.21 -1.29 -0.05
N ASN A 78 -13.11 -0.53 0.14
CA ASN A 78 -12.49 0.24 -0.93
C ASN A 78 -12.04 -0.63 -2.11
N ILE A 79 -11.45 -1.81 -1.83
CA ILE A 79 -10.99 -2.69 -2.91
C ILE A 79 -12.18 -3.26 -3.70
N SER A 80 -13.27 -3.65 -3.04
CA SER A 80 -14.47 -4.14 -3.73
C SER A 80 -15.14 -3.06 -4.59
N ILE A 81 -15.14 -1.80 -4.14
CA ILE A 81 -15.61 -0.66 -4.93
C ILE A 81 -14.73 -0.46 -6.17
N PHE A 82 -13.41 -0.51 -6.01
CA PHE A 82 -12.47 -0.33 -7.12
C PHE A 82 -12.55 -1.48 -8.13
N GLU A 83 -12.61 -2.73 -7.67
CA GLU A 83 -12.81 -3.91 -8.54
C GLU A 83 -14.09 -3.79 -9.37
N LYS A 84 -15.20 -3.39 -8.75
CA LYS A 84 -16.46 -3.15 -9.46
C LYS A 84 -16.30 -2.05 -10.51
N TYR A 85 -15.67 -0.94 -10.17
CA TYR A 85 -15.44 0.16 -11.11
C TYR A 85 -14.61 -0.29 -12.31
N LEU A 86 -13.53 -1.06 -12.11
CA LEU A 86 -12.70 -1.59 -13.20
C LEU A 86 -13.50 -2.52 -14.12
N LEU A 87 -14.33 -3.40 -13.57
CA LEU A 87 -15.18 -4.31 -14.35
C LEU A 87 -16.21 -3.57 -15.21
N GLU A 88 -16.75 -2.46 -14.70
CA GLU A 88 -17.73 -1.64 -15.43
C GLU A 88 -17.07 -0.82 -16.55
N ASN A 89 -15.80 -0.45 -16.42
CA ASN A 89 -15.13 0.51 -17.31
C ASN A 89 -14.09 -0.12 -18.26
N ILE A 90 -13.62 -1.35 -17.99
CA ILE A 90 -12.62 -2.04 -18.82
C ILE A 90 -13.30 -3.16 -19.60
N LYS A 91 -13.44 -2.95 -20.91
CA LYS A 91 -14.09 -3.89 -21.81
C LYS A 91 -13.36 -5.24 -21.82
N GLY A 92 -14.09 -6.31 -21.51
CA GLY A 92 -13.59 -7.69 -21.56
C GLY A 92 -12.87 -8.16 -20.29
N LEU A 93 -12.73 -7.29 -19.29
CA LEU A 93 -12.23 -7.67 -17.97
C LEU A 93 -13.26 -8.53 -17.26
N ASN A 94 -12.81 -9.62 -16.64
CA ASN A 94 -13.64 -10.50 -15.84
C ASN A 94 -13.19 -10.50 -14.38
N ALA A 95 -14.11 -10.86 -13.46
CA ALA A 95 -13.83 -10.83 -12.03
C ALA A 95 -12.77 -11.86 -11.57
N GLU A 96 -12.54 -12.92 -12.35
CA GLU A 96 -11.57 -13.96 -12.02
C GLU A 96 -10.13 -13.44 -11.99
N VAL A 97 -9.85 -12.33 -12.70
CA VAL A 97 -8.55 -11.66 -12.64
C VAL A 97 -8.18 -11.28 -11.20
N PHE A 98 -9.13 -10.77 -10.41
CA PHE A 98 -8.85 -10.34 -9.05
C PHE A 98 -8.64 -11.53 -8.11
N THR A 99 -9.35 -12.64 -8.35
CA THR A 99 -9.06 -13.92 -7.67
C THR A 99 -7.64 -14.39 -7.99
N PHE A 100 -7.23 -14.35 -9.25
CA PHE A 100 -5.87 -14.69 -9.68
C PHE A 100 -4.82 -13.77 -9.04
N LEU A 101 -5.07 -12.46 -9.01
CA LEU A 101 -4.18 -11.46 -8.41
C LEU A 101 -3.99 -11.66 -6.90
N LYS A 102 -5.01 -12.15 -6.18
CA LYS A 102 -4.92 -12.45 -4.73
C LYS A 102 -4.19 -13.76 -4.40
N THR A 103 -3.83 -14.58 -5.39
CA THR A 103 -3.08 -15.82 -5.11
C THR A 103 -1.62 -15.53 -4.77
N VAL A 104 -1.10 -16.26 -3.78
CA VAL A 104 0.23 -16.05 -3.20
C VAL A 104 1.20 -17.07 -3.81
N SER A 105 2.33 -16.59 -4.30
CA SER A 105 3.40 -17.41 -4.88
C SER A 105 4.75 -16.80 -4.57
N ASN A 106 5.77 -17.64 -4.41
CA ASN A 106 7.16 -17.21 -4.31
C ASN A 106 7.83 -17.04 -5.68
N GLU A 107 7.18 -17.52 -6.74
CA GLU A 107 7.67 -17.39 -8.12
C GLU A 107 7.22 -16.05 -8.73
N PRO A 108 8.04 -15.43 -9.60
CA PRO A 108 7.62 -14.27 -10.39
C PRO A 108 6.32 -14.58 -11.14
N PRO A 109 5.28 -13.74 -11.02
CA PRO A 109 4.01 -13.98 -11.69
C PRO A 109 4.12 -13.82 -13.20
N ALA A 110 3.53 -14.77 -13.93
CA ALA A 110 3.29 -14.63 -15.35
C ALA A 110 2.08 -13.73 -15.62
N GLU A 111 2.14 -13.00 -16.73
CA GLU A 111 0.99 -12.28 -17.29
C GLU A 111 -0.07 -13.27 -17.80
N THR A 112 -1.33 -12.86 -17.73
CA THR A 112 -2.47 -13.52 -18.35
C THR A 112 -3.16 -12.56 -19.32
N GLU A 113 -4.01 -13.06 -20.20
CA GLU A 113 -4.82 -12.19 -21.07
C GLU A 113 -5.62 -11.16 -20.28
N GLN A 114 -6.11 -11.54 -19.09
CA GLN A 114 -6.89 -10.66 -18.22
C GLN A 114 -6.04 -9.61 -17.51
N THR A 115 -4.84 -9.96 -17.04
CA THR A 115 -3.95 -8.95 -16.41
C THR A 115 -3.41 -7.94 -17.42
N GLN A 116 -3.31 -8.31 -18.70
CA GLN A 116 -2.92 -7.41 -19.78
C GLN A 116 -3.99 -6.36 -20.13
N LEU A 117 -5.25 -6.56 -19.70
CA LEU A 117 -6.31 -5.56 -19.85
C LEU A 117 -6.18 -4.40 -18.84
N LEU A 118 -5.48 -4.62 -17.74
CA LEU A 118 -5.17 -3.60 -16.73
C LEU A 118 -3.85 -2.94 -17.10
N THR A 119 -3.71 -1.64 -16.87
CA THR A 119 -2.46 -0.87 -16.99
C THR A 119 -1.55 -1.09 -15.78
N ALA A 120 -0.29 -0.64 -15.86
CA ALA A 120 0.62 -0.66 -14.69
C ALA A 120 0.05 0.17 -13.53
N ASP A 121 -0.47 1.37 -13.82
CA ASP A 121 -1.15 2.25 -12.87
C ASP A 121 -2.34 1.57 -12.18
N GLU A 122 -3.24 0.95 -12.94
CA GLU A 122 -4.42 0.27 -12.38
C GLU A 122 -4.00 -0.92 -11.51
N LEU A 123 -2.98 -1.68 -11.92
CA LEU A 123 -2.46 -2.79 -11.12
C LEU A 123 -1.84 -2.33 -9.81
N ILE A 124 -1.03 -1.27 -9.80
CA ILE A 124 -0.42 -0.79 -8.55
C ILE A 124 -1.46 -0.11 -7.66
N CYS A 125 -2.43 0.61 -8.22
CA CYS A 125 -3.55 1.19 -7.46
C CYS A 125 -4.39 0.09 -6.82
N TRP A 126 -4.73 -0.96 -7.57
CA TRP A 126 -5.46 -2.11 -7.04
C TRP A 126 -4.67 -2.82 -5.94
N ALA A 127 -3.37 -3.08 -6.17
CA ALA A 127 -2.50 -3.72 -5.19
C ALA A 127 -2.45 -2.92 -3.90
N TYR A 128 -2.27 -1.60 -4.02
CA TYR A 128 -2.13 -0.75 -2.86
C TYR A 128 -3.44 -0.66 -2.07
N LEU A 129 -4.59 -0.47 -2.74
CA LEU A 129 -5.91 -0.52 -2.10
C LEU A 129 -6.19 -1.87 -1.43
N GLN A 130 -5.83 -3.00 -2.08
CA GLN A 130 -5.99 -4.34 -1.50
C GLN A 130 -5.20 -4.49 -0.20
N THR A 131 -3.96 -4.01 -0.17
CA THR A 131 -3.12 -4.10 1.04
C THR A 131 -3.45 -3.05 2.09
N MET A 132 -3.90 -1.86 1.71
CA MET A 132 -4.37 -0.85 2.67
C MET A 132 -5.70 -1.28 3.30
N GLY A 133 -6.56 -1.98 2.56
CA GLY A 133 -7.79 -2.56 3.08
C GLY A 133 -7.53 -3.58 4.19
N ASP A 134 -6.64 -4.54 3.94
CA ASP A 134 -6.20 -5.56 4.91
C ASP A 134 -4.66 -5.63 4.97
N TYR A 135 -4.07 -4.75 5.77
CA TYR A 135 -2.61 -4.63 5.92
C TYR A 135 -1.97 -5.80 6.67
N ASN A 136 -2.79 -6.70 7.24
CA ASN A 136 -2.32 -7.96 7.83
C ASN A 136 -2.10 -9.04 6.76
N LYS A 137 -2.59 -8.84 5.53
CA LYS A 137 -2.38 -9.73 4.39
C LYS A 137 -1.74 -9.01 3.19
N PRO A 138 -0.56 -8.39 3.37
CA PRO A 138 0.10 -7.62 2.32
C PRO A 138 0.47 -8.47 1.10
N ASN A 139 0.64 -9.77 1.27
CA ASN A 139 0.87 -10.74 0.20
C ASN A 139 -0.25 -10.79 -0.86
N LEU A 140 -1.49 -10.42 -0.53
CA LEU A 140 -2.60 -10.41 -1.48
C LEU A 140 -2.48 -9.33 -2.56
N GLY A 141 -1.68 -8.29 -2.35
CA GLY A 141 -1.36 -7.26 -3.35
C GLY A 141 -0.02 -7.47 -4.07
N MET A 142 0.83 -8.39 -3.60
CA MET A 142 2.20 -8.54 -4.11
C MET A 142 2.26 -8.97 -5.57
N LYS A 143 1.32 -9.79 -6.04
CA LYS A 143 1.30 -10.21 -7.44
C LYS A 143 1.02 -9.02 -8.38
N ALA A 144 -0.04 -8.27 -8.11
CA ALA A 144 -0.43 -7.13 -8.93
C ALA A 144 0.64 -6.03 -8.92
N SER A 145 1.21 -5.72 -7.75
CA SER A 145 2.31 -4.76 -7.65
C SER A 145 3.57 -5.23 -8.37
N HIS A 146 3.86 -6.54 -8.35
CA HIS A 146 4.98 -7.10 -9.13
C HIS A 146 4.81 -6.90 -10.63
N LEU A 147 3.62 -7.21 -11.15
CA LEU A 147 3.30 -6.99 -12.56
C LEU A 147 3.39 -5.49 -12.91
N ALA A 148 2.86 -4.61 -12.06
CA ALA A 148 2.90 -3.16 -12.27
C ALA A 148 4.33 -2.62 -12.36
N TYR A 149 5.19 -2.88 -11.35
CA TYR A 149 6.57 -2.38 -11.40
C TYR A 149 7.36 -3.04 -12.54
N SER A 150 7.08 -4.30 -12.87
CA SER A 150 7.80 -4.99 -13.96
C SER A 150 7.56 -4.34 -15.32
N ARG A 151 6.38 -3.74 -15.51
CA ARG A 151 6.02 -2.98 -16.71
C ARG A 151 6.66 -1.58 -16.74
N ASP A 152 6.91 -0.98 -15.59
CA ASP A 152 7.48 0.37 -15.49
C ASP A 152 8.55 0.46 -14.38
N LYS A 153 9.66 -0.25 -14.61
CA LYS A 153 10.78 -0.37 -13.65
C LYS A 153 11.50 0.95 -13.36
N GLU A 154 11.30 1.94 -14.24
CA GLU A 154 11.91 3.26 -14.15
C GLU A 154 11.11 4.23 -13.27
N SER A 155 9.88 3.86 -12.89
CA SER A 155 8.97 4.68 -12.09
C SER A 155 9.13 4.43 -10.60
N MET A 156 9.58 5.45 -9.88
CA MET A 156 9.66 5.39 -8.42
C MET A 156 8.27 5.23 -7.77
N ALA A 157 7.24 5.89 -8.32
CA ALA A 157 5.87 5.78 -7.83
C ALA A 157 5.30 4.35 -7.92
N HIS A 158 5.71 3.56 -8.91
CA HIS A 158 5.36 2.14 -8.97
C HIS A 158 6.11 1.31 -7.89
N MET A 159 7.33 1.73 -7.55
CA MET A 159 8.13 1.09 -6.51
C MET A 159 7.63 1.39 -5.09
N VAL A 160 7.15 2.60 -4.81
CA VAL A 160 6.80 3.00 -3.44
C VAL A 160 5.80 2.05 -2.77
N PRO A 161 4.61 1.77 -3.35
CA PRO A 161 3.70 0.79 -2.75
C PRO A 161 4.31 -0.61 -2.70
N TYR A 162 5.05 -1.03 -3.73
CA TYR A 162 5.70 -2.34 -3.76
C TYR A 162 6.68 -2.52 -2.59
N ALA A 163 7.56 -1.54 -2.35
CA ALA A 163 8.52 -1.55 -1.25
C ALA A 163 7.84 -1.56 0.12
N LEU A 164 6.77 -0.78 0.29
CA LEU A 164 5.99 -0.76 1.54
C LEU A 164 5.28 -2.09 1.80
N MET A 165 4.66 -2.69 0.78
CA MET A 165 4.03 -4.02 0.89
C MET A 165 5.07 -5.12 1.16
N ALA A 166 6.22 -5.09 0.49
CA ALA A 166 7.32 -6.02 0.72
C ALA A 166 7.88 -5.88 2.15
N SER A 167 8.03 -4.65 2.62
CA SER A 167 8.46 -4.35 3.99
C SER A 167 7.42 -4.82 5.01
N GLN A 168 6.12 -4.62 4.75
CA GLN A 168 5.05 -5.14 5.59
C GLN A 168 5.11 -6.67 5.72
N ASN A 169 5.37 -7.40 4.63
CA ASN A 169 5.52 -8.86 4.67
C ASN A 169 6.67 -9.31 5.59
N MET A 170 7.69 -8.47 5.78
CA MET A 170 8.82 -8.76 6.67
C MET A 170 8.59 -8.29 8.11
N PHE A 171 7.52 -7.55 8.39
CA PHE A 171 7.35 -6.82 9.64
C PHE A 171 7.38 -7.73 10.87
N GLU A 172 6.72 -8.87 10.81
CA GLU A 172 6.68 -9.84 11.93
C GLU A 172 7.87 -10.81 11.95
N THR A 173 8.75 -10.76 10.95
CA THR A 173 9.80 -11.79 10.76
C THR A 173 11.22 -11.25 10.81
N SER A 174 11.46 -10.04 10.31
CA SER A 174 12.78 -9.42 10.31
C SER A 174 12.68 -7.91 10.13
N TRP A 175 12.84 -7.19 11.22
CA TRP A 175 12.91 -5.72 11.22
C TRP A 175 14.10 -5.20 10.42
N CYS A 176 15.25 -5.90 10.43
CA CYS A 176 16.34 -5.55 9.53
C CYS A 176 15.90 -5.60 8.05
N LYS A 177 15.12 -6.60 7.64
CA LYS A 177 14.63 -6.67 6.26
C LYS A 177 13.60 -5.58 5.95
N VAL A 178 12.80 -5.13 6.92
CA VAL A 178 11.93 -3.94 6.76
C VAL A 178 12.77 -2.73 6.34
N TYR A 179 13.87 -2.48 7.04
CA TYR A 179 14.81 -1.42 6.69
C TYR A 179 15.49 -1.65 5.33
N GLN A 180 16.12 -2.81 5.13
CA GLN A 180 16.91 -3.10 3.93
C GLN A 180 16.08 -3.02 2.64
N ILE A 181 14.87 -3.60 2.63
CA ILE A 181 14.00 -3.58 1.45
C ILE A 181 13.68 -2.14 1.04
N SER A 182 13.16 -1.35 1.98
CA SER A 182 12.78 0.04 1.71
C SER A 182 14.00 0.91 1.38
N HIS A 183 15.11 0.77 2.10
CA HIS A 183 16.32 1.54 1.83
C HIS A 183 16.89 1.23 0.43
N THR A 184 17.03 -0.06 0.08
CA THR A 184 17.54 -0.44 -1.24
C THR A 184 16.60 0.01 -2.35
N MET A 185 15.29 -0.18 -2.20
CA MET A 185 14.33 0.16 -3.25
C MET A 185 14.06 1.67 -3.36
N LEU A 186 14.13 2.46 -2.29
CA LEU A 186 13.69 3.87 -2.31
C LEU A 186 14.84 4.88 -2.20
N VAL A 187 16.03 4.45 -1.79
CA VAL A 187 17.20 5.33 -1.59
C VAL A 187 18.37 4.93 -2.48
N GLU A 188 18.70 3.64 -2.56
CA GLU A 188 19.88 3.17 -3.33
C GLU A 188 19.56 2.96 -4.81
N THR A 189 18.29 2.82 -5.17
CA THR A 189 17.86 2.63 -6.56
C THR A 189 17.57 3.97 -7.21
N GLU A 190 18.20 4.22 -8.36
CA GLU A 190 17.94 5.40 -9.18
C GLU A 190 16.76 5.16 -10.12
N TYR A 191 15.80 6.09 -10.09
CA TYR A 191 14.63 6.10 -10.97
C TYR A 191 14.71 7.25 -11.96
N SER A 192 14.25 7.06 -13.20
CA SER A 192 14.23 8.11 -14.22
C SER A 192 12.84 8.73 -14.42
N LYS A 193 11.79 8.12 -13.87
CA LYS A 193 10.38 8.54 -14.01
C LYS A 193 9.67 8.63 -12.67
N ASN A 194 8.62 9.45 -12.63
CA ASN A 194 7.62 9.51 -11.56
C ASN A 194 8.25 9.51 -10.15
N LYS A 195 9.31 10.32 -9.97
CA LYS A 195 9.94 10.50 -8.66
C LYS A 195 8.91 11.13 -7.71
N ILE A 196 8.80 10.57 -6.51
CA ILE A 196 8.06 11.22 -5.43
C ILE A 196 8.85 12.44 -4.93
N SER A 197 8.19 13.38 -4.27
CA SER A 197 8.86 14.51 -3.64
C SER A 197 9.80 14.06 -2.52
N ASP A 198 10.84 14.85 -2.26
CA ASP A 198 11.77 14.61 -1.16
C ASP A 198 11.04 14.58 0.20
N ASP A 199 10.00 15.40 0.37
CA ASP A 199 9.16 15.41 1.57
C ASP A 199 8.38 14.10 1.75
N ALA A 200 7.83 13.54 0.65
CA ALA A 200 7.17 12.24 0.69
C ALA A 200 8.15 11.12 1.03
N LEU A 201 9.33 11.12 0.39
CA LEU A 201 10.39 10.15 0.68
C LEU A 201 10.86 10.26 2.13
N LYS A 202 11.01 11.49 2.63
CA LYS A 202 11.37 11.74 4.02
C LYS A 202 10.34 11.18 4.98
N ILE A 203 9.04 11.39 4.76
CA ILE A 203 7.98 10.82 5.62
C ILE A 203 8.08 9.29 5.68
N ILE A 204 8.30 8.64 4.54
CA ILE A 204 8.47 7.18 4.48
C ILE A 204 9.71 6.76 5.27
N MET A 205 10.85 7.37 4.96
CA MET A 205 12.14 6.95 5.52
C MET A 205 12.29 7.31 6.99
N ASP A 206 11.64 8.35 7.50
CA ASP A 206 11.63 8.68 8.92
C ASP A 206 11.07 7.52 9.75
N TYR A 207 10.03 6.85 9.26
CA TYR A 207 9.49 5.64 9.90
C TYR A 207 10.37 4.41 9.67
N ILE A 208 10.76 4.14 8.42
CA ILE A 208 11.56 2.95 8.07
C ILE A 208 12.92 2.94 8.80
N ASN A 209 13.53 4.11 9.00
CA ASN A 209 14.83 4.24 9.67
C ASN A 209 14.79 3.83 11.15
N LEU A 210 13.61 3.72 11.78
CA LEU A 210 13.48 3.19 13.14
C LEU A 210 14.03 1.75 13.25
N TYR A 211 13.98 0.98 12.17
CA TYR A 211 14.43 -0.41 12.13
C TYR A 211 15.90 -0.58 11.70
N LYS A 212 16.61 0.52 11.41
CA LYS A 212 18.00 0.47 10.94
C LYS A 212 18.94 -0.23 11.93
N GLU A 213 18.70 -0.03 13.22
CA GLU A 213 19.53 -0.58 14.30
C GLU A 213 19.40 -2.11 14.42
N GLU A 214 18.34 -2.69 13.89
CA GLU A 214 18.07 -4.13 13.90
C GLU A 214 18.94 -4.92 12.91
N CYS A 215 19.72 -4.22 12.07
CA CYS A 215 20.64 -4.81 11.11
C CYS A 215 22.08 -5.00 11.64
N LYS A 216 22.30 -4.75 12.94
CA LYS A 216 23.61 -4.86 13.58
C LYS A 216 23.89 -6.25 14.13
#